data_AF-A0A5C5SJP8-F1
#
_entry.id   AF-A0A5C5SJP8-F1
#
_cell.length_a   1.000
_cell.length_b   1.000
_cell.length_c   1.000
_cell.angle_alpha   90.00
_cell.angle_beta   90.00
_cell.angle_gamma   90.00
#
_symmetry.space_group_name_H-M   'P 1'
#
loop_
_entity.id
_entity.type
_entity.pdbx_description
1 polymer ?
#
loop_
_entity_poly.entity_id
_entity_poly.type
_entity_poly.pdbx_seq_one_letter_code
_entity_poly.pdbx_strand_id
1 'polypeptide(L)'
;MPASRRPRPRPWKRWCRPSRPTSPHGTCCRRPMTPRATPPCVTWPPPNSSIFRATRARLGTRPRRPAAACRAAHPPGSGRRTSRWPLKPTSRGDERPWSHQVDRHGPPSVLRPAPAPLLETSMRLTRFLIALTLVALPVAASAQSTPPDREAIEKIIKEYLMKNPEVIIEAVQELEKRQASARDQAAQQTIAQRKAELVSDPGTPVGGNPDGDVTIVEFFDYHCGYCKRAHPTMQSVVKGDPKIRIAYKQMPILTPNSRVAAAGALAAARQGKYMEMHNALMEARGELTKDRVMQIAAGIKLDTDKLAKDMAAPDIVQQIDRSLELAKALGIDGTPAFVIGNKVIPGAVDASTIQAAVAEARKG
;
A
#
# COMPACT_ATOMS: atom_id res chain seq x y z
N MET A 1 -46.02 66.11 28.43
CA MET A 1 -45.39 66.26 29.78
C MET A 1 -46.15 65.38 30.77
N PRO A 2 -45.56 64.97 31.90
CA PRO A 2 -44.26 64.34 32.11
C PRO A 2 -44.48 62.96 32.81
N ALA A 3 -43.56 62.21 33.43
CA ALA A 3 -42.11 62.28 33.63
C ALA A 3 -41.54 60.84 33.82
N SER A 4 -40.26 60.63 33.46
CA SER A 4 -39.20 59.90 34.20
C SER A 4 -39.52 58.65 35.10
N ARG A 5 -38.66 57.62 35.24
CA ARG A 5 -37.18 57.66 35.41
C ARG A 5 -36.49 56.38 34.90
N ARG A 6 -35.25 56.53 34.43
CA ARG A 6 -34.24 55.44 34.39
C ARG A 6 -33.30 55.56 35.61
N PRO A 7 -32.80 54.45 36.18
CA PRO A 7 -31.54 54.44 36.92
C PRO A 7 -30.33 54.69 35.98
N ARG A 8 -29.22 55.20 36.52
CA ARG A 8 -27.95 55.44 35.79
C ARG A 8 -26.86 54.43 36.22
N PRO A 9 -25.85 54.15 35.38
CA PRO A 9 -24.70 53.32 35.75
C PRO A 9 -23.80 53.97 36.81
N ARG A 10 -22.94 53.16 37.44
CA ARG A 10 -21.94 53.54 38.46
C ARG A 10 -20.56 52.93 38.12
N PRO A 11 -19.44 53.50 38.62
CA PRO A 11 -18.52 54.13 37.67
C PRO A 11 -17.09 53.58 37.65
N TRP A 12 -16.29 54.08 36.70
CA TRP A 12 -14.83 53.91 36.66
C TRP A 12 -14.14 54.35 37.95
N LYS A 13 -13.05 53.67 38.32
CA LYS A 13 -11.97 54.25 39.14
C LYS A 13 -10.65 54.22 38.36
N ARG A 14 -10.16 55.40 38.00
CA ARG A 14 -8.71 55.63 37.83
C ARG A 14 -8.07 55.81 39.20
N TRP A 15 -6.82 55.39 39.35
CA TRP A 15 -5.85 55.94 40.30
C TRP A 15 -4.52 56.20 39.58
N CYS A 16 -3.66 57.03 40.16
CA CYS A 16 -2.59 57.73 39.43
C CYS A 16 -1.16 57.29 39.81
N ARG A 17 -0.23 57.72 38.94
CA ARG A 17 1.26 57.86 39.08
C ARG A 17 1.73 58.49 40.40
N PRO A 18 3.04 58.45 40.79
CA PRO A 18 4.28 58.45 39.97
C PRO A 18 5.09 57.11 40.05
N SER A 19 6.43 56.92 39.95
CA SER A 19 7.64 57.79 40.00
C SER A 19 8.87 57.25 39.23
N ARG A 20 9.93 58.08 39.19
CA ARG A 20 11.37 57.90 38.82
C ARG A 20 12.15 59.01 39.59
N PRO A 21 13.51 59.13 39.58
CA PRO A 21 14.58 58.43 38.83
C PRO A 21 15.34 57.42 39.76
N THR A 22 16.65 57.12 39.83
CA THR A 22 17.97 57.69 39.39
C THR A 22 18.97 56.61 38.89
N SER A 23 20.27 56.93 38.87
CA SER A 23 21.48 56.12 38.57
C SER A 23 22.63 56.65 39.48
N PRO A 24 23.87 56.10 39.57
CA PRO A 24 24.87 56.06 38.47
C PRO A 24 25.88 54.86 38.48
N HIS A 25 26.92 54.95 37.63
CA HIS A 25 28.06 54.02 37.41
C HIS A 25 27.71 52.69 36.70
N GLY A 26 28.51 52.10 35.79
CA GLY A 26 29.79 52.44 35.13
C GLY A 26 30.42 51.13 34.60
N THR A 27 31.12 51.01 33.46
CA THR A 27 31.67 51.98 32.48
C THR A 27 31.78 51.31 31.08
N CYS A 28 32.04 52.11 30.03
CA CYS A 28 32.10 51.74 28.61
C CYS A 28 32.89 50.48 28.20
N CYS A 29 32.42 49.84 27.12
CA CYS A 29 33.30 49.43 26.02
C CYS A 29 32.61 49.65 24.65
N ARG A 30 33.23 50.40 23.73
CA ARG A 30 32.86 50.51 22.30
C ARG A 30 33.80 49.58 21.50
N ARG A 31 33.46 49.03 20.33
CA ARG A 31 33.36 49.70 19.01
C ARG A 31 32.66 48.76 17.97
N PRO A 32 32.54 49.04 16.65
CA PRO A 32 31.24 48.93 15.98
C PRO A 32 31.12 47.81 14.94
N MET A 33 29.88 47.54 14.52
CA MET A 33 29.56 46.78 13.30
C MET A 33 29.98 47.54 12.02
N THR A 34 30.39 46.80 10.99
CA THR A 34 30.63 47.33 9.64
C THR A 34 29.44 47.03 8.71
N PRO A 35 28.91 48.01 7.96
CA PRO A 35 27.95 47.75 6.90
C PRO A 35 28.68 47.18 5.66
N ARG A 36 28.15 46.10 5.08
CA ARG A 36 28.73 45.49 3.87
C ARG A 36 28.13 46.16 2.63
N ALA A 37 28.98 46.71 1.76
CA ALA A 37 28.54 47.45 0.57
C ALA A 37 27.93 46.54 -0.51
N THR A 38 26.89 47.04 -1.17
CA THR A 38 26.30 46.46 -2.39
C THR A 38 27.06 46.92 -3.64
N PRO A 39 27.41 46.03 -4.58
CA PRO A 39 27.97 46.45 -5.87
C PRO A 39 26.90 47.12 -6.76
N PRO A 40 27.28 48.07 -7.62
CA PRO A 40 26.33 48.74 -8.53
C PRO A 40 25.91 47.82 -9.69
N CYS A 41 24.67 47.98 -10.17
CA CYS A 41 24.19 47.28 -11.35
C CYS A 41 24.81 47.85 -12.62
N VAL A 42 25.47 47.00 -13.42
CA VAL A 42 25.91 47.36 -14.79
C VAL A 42 24.74 47.18 -15.75
N THR A 43 24.30 48.27 -16.37
CA THR A 43 23.26 48.25 -17.41
C THR A 43 23.79 47.69 -18.73
N TRP A 44 23.09 46.72 -19.31
CA TRP A 44 23.31 46.23 -20.68
C TRP A 44 22.16 46.66 -21.60
N PRO A 45 22.42 47.04 -22.86
CA PRO A 45 21.38 47.41 -23.81
C PRO A 45 20.61 46.19 -24.32
N PRO A 46 19.33 46.35 -24.74
CA PRO A 46 18.52 45.25 -25.25
C PRO A 46 18.95 44.83 -26.67
N PRO A 47 18.91 43.52 -27.00
CA PRO A 47 19.13 43.06 -28.37
C PRO A 47 17.95 43.44 -29.28
N ASN A 48 18.25 43.97 -30.46
CA ASN A 48 17.25 44.35 -31.45
C ASN A 48 16.67 43.10 -32.16
N SER A 49 15.48 43.24 -32.76
CA SER A 49 14.71 42.12 -33.35
C SER A 49 14.67 42.13 -34.89
N SER A 50 14.14 41.04 -35.45
CA SER A 50 13.82 40.77 -36.87
C SER A 50 14.96 40.26 -37.79
N ILE A 51 14.53 39.59 -38.89
CA ILE A 51 15.32 39.07 -40.03
C ILE A 51 16.17 37.82 -39.68
N PHE A 52 16.19 36.68 -40.42
CA PHE A 52 15.71 36.33 -41.77
C PHE A 52 14.82 35.05 -41.80
N ARG A 53 14.28 34.70 -42.99
CA ARG A 53 13.47 33.50 -43.29
C ARG A 53 14.31 32.22 -43.57
N ALA A 54 13.61 31.08 -43.55
CA ALA A 54 14.12 29.72 -43.76
C ALA A 54 14.45 29.31 -45.22
N THR A 55 15.25 28.24 -45.36
CA THR A 55 15.17 27.29 -46.49
C THR A 55 15.61 25.86 -46.09
N ARG A 56 15.38 24.86 -46.96
CA ARG A 56 15.65 23.42 -46.76
C ARG A 56 16.96 22.95 -47.45
N ALA A 57 17.27 21.65 -47.26
CA ALA A 57 18.11 20.77 -48.10
C ALA A 57 19.64 20.81 -47.88
N ARG A 58 20.43 19.76 -48.18
CA ARG A 58 20.29 18.28 -48.11
C ARG A 58 21.67 17.70 -48.54
N LEU A 59 22.21 16.68 -47.85
CA LEU A 59 23.48 15.97 -48.21
C LEU A 59 24.74 16.87 -48.14
N GLY A 60 25.98 16.37 -47.96
CA GLY A 60 26.39 15.04 -47.50
C GLY A 60 27.70 14.53 -48.11
N THR A 61 28.84 14.67 -47.40
CA THR A 61 30.11 13.91 -47.62
C THR A 61 31.05 14.07 -46.41
N ARG A 62 32.02 13.15 -46.25
CA ARG A 62 33.20 13.29 -45.36
C ARG A 62 34.44 13.66 -46.20
N PRO A 63 35.46 14.30 -45.59
CA PRO A 63 36.77 13.65 -45.59
C PRO A 63 37.54 13.71 -44.24
N ARG A 64 38.79 13.23 -44.30
CA ARG A 64 39.66 12.67 -43.23
C ARG A 64 40.25 13.66 -42.21
N ARG A 65 40.78 13.07 -41.11
CA ARG A 65 41.74 13.63 -40.12
C ARG A 65 43.07 14.08 -40.75
N PRO A 66 43.85 14.93 -40.05
CA PRO A 66 45.14 14.46 -39.47
C PRO A 66 45.16 14.55 -37.92
N ALA A 67 46.32 14.36 -37.28
CA ALA A 67 46.43 14.18 -35.82
C ALA A 67 47.71 14.77 -35.16
N ALA A 68 47.55 15.24 -33.92
CA ALA A 68 48.57 15.38 -32.87
C ALA A 68 47.84 15.23 -31.51
N ALA A 69 48.27 14.55 -30.43
CA ALA A 69 49.57 14.14 -29.90
C ALA A 69 50.12 15.07 -28.79
N CYS A 70 49.79 14.74 -27.53
CA CYS A 70 50.51 15.20 -26.33
C CYS A 70 50.49 14.11 -25.23
N ARG A 71 51.62 13.98 -24.52
CA ARG A 71 51.87 13.19 -23.30
C ARG A 71 52.24 14.20 -22.19
N ALA A 72 52.34 13.90 -20.89
CA ALA A 72 51.74 12.91 -19.97
C ALA A 72 52.22 13.28 -18.54
N ALA A 73 51.57 12.81 -17.46
CA ALA A 73 52.14 12.85 -16.10
C ALA A 73 51.46 11.84 -15.15
N HIS A 74 52.24 11.18 -14.30
CA HIS A 74 51.80 10.41 -13.13
C HIS A 74 52.63 10.83 -11.91
N PRO A 75 52.05 10.82 -10.70
CA PRO A 75 52.76 10.54 -9.45
C PRO A 75 52.37 9.15 -8.89
N PRO A 76 53.19 8.54 -8.01
CA PRO A 76 53.05 7.14 -7.60
C PRO A 76 52.16 6.96 -6.36
N GLY A 77 51.80 5.70 -6.08
CA GLY A 77 51.13 5.30 -4.85
C GLY A 77 51.96 4.34 -3.99
N SER A 78 51.79 4.41 -2.67
CA SER A 78 52.02 3.31 -1.73
C SER A 78 51.26 3.58 -0.43
N GLY A 79 50.82 2.54 0.28
CA GLY A 79 50.07 2.72 1.54
C GLY A 79 49.00 1.67 1.84
N ARG A 80 49.41 0.41 2.07
CA ARG A 80 48.51 -0.58 2.68
C ARG A 80 48.20 -0.13 4.11
N ARG A 81 46.92 -0.02 4.49
CA ARG A 81 46.52 0.11 5.91
C ARG A 81 45.30 -0.76 6.19
N THR A 82 45.52 -1.84 6.93
CA THR A 82 44.52 -2.84 7.30
C THR A 82 43.72 -2.38 8.52
N SER A 83 42.49 -1.94 8.32
CA SER A 83 41.55 -1.63 9.41
C SER A 83 41.00 -2.92 10.05
N ARG A 84 41.79 -3.48 10.96
CA ARG A 84 41.40 -4.60 11.84
C ARG A 84 40.15 -4.22 12.65
N TRP A 85 39.03 -4.92 12.41
CA TRP A 85 37.90 -4.93 13.35
C TRP A 85 38.23 -5.82 14.57
N PRO A 86 37.92 -5.38 15.81
CA PRO A 86 38.18 -6.17 17.01
C PRO A 86 37.03 -7.14 17.32
N LEU A 87 37.24 -8.43 17.11
CA LEU A 87 36.42 -9.47 17.73
C LEU A 87 36.75 -9.55 19.23
N LYS A 88 35.73 -9.65 20.09
CA LYS A 88 35.87 -10.02 21.51
C LYS A 88 35.58 -11.52 21.72
N PRO A 89 36.17 -12.17 22.73
CA PRO A 89 36.22 -13.62 22.83
C PRO A 89 34.99 -14.26 23.50
N THR A 90 34.95 -15.59 23.40
CA THR A 90 33.87 -16.51 23.80
C THR A 90 33.84 -16.89 25.29
N SER A 91 32.63 -17.16 25.79
CA SER A 91 32.36 -18.16 26.85
C SER A 91 31.29 -19.12 26.32
N ARG A 92 31.64 -20.36 25.94
CA ARG A 92 31.53 -21.57 26.80
C ARG A 92 30.20 -21.66 27.55
N GLY A 93 29.35 -22.61 27.13
CA GLY A 93 28.12 -23.01 27.81
C GLY A 93 27.29 -23.98 26.94
N ASP A 94 27.13 -25.20 27.43
CA ASP A 94 26.15 -26.23 27.06
C ASP A 94 25.85 -26.52 25.57
N GLU A 95 26.54 -27.52 25.01
CA GLU A 95 26.00 -28.31 23.91
C GLU A 95 24.82 -29.17 24.41
N ARG A 96 23.64 -29.04 23.79
CA ARG A 96 22.57 -30.04 23.86
C ARG A 96 22.01 -30.31 22.46
N PRO A 97 21.97 -31.57 21.98
CA PRO A 97 21.49 -31.89 20.65
C PRO A 97 19.97 -31.72 20.57
N TRP A 98 19.50 -30.94 19.58
CA TRP A 98 18.08 -30.85 19.25
C TRP A 98 17.66 -32.10 18.49
N SER A 99 17.15 -33.09 19.22
CA SER A 99 16.45 -34.24 18.64
C SER A 99 15.17 -33.76 17.95
N HIS A 100 15.15 -33.78 16.61
CA HIS A 100 13.94 -33.55 15.82
C HIS A 100 12.96 -34.72 15.97
N GLN A 101 12.19 -34.74 17.07
CA GLN A 101 11.06 -35.65 17.20
C GLN A 101 9.90 -35.15 16.33
N VAL A 102 9.74 -35.78 15.17
CA VAL A 102 8.61 -35.53 14.27
C VAL A 102 7.43 -36.39 14.74
N ASP A 103 6.64 -35.85 15.66
CA ASP A 103 5.43 -36.51 16.17
C ASP A 103 4.41 -36.71 15.03
N ARG A 104 4.31 -37.96 14.58
CA ARG A 104 3.38 -38.38 13.51
C ARG A 104 1.95 -38.46 14.04
N HIS A 105 1.32 -37.31 14.25
CA HIS A 105 -0.13 -37.24 14.41
C HIS A 105 -0.82 -37.66 13.11
N GLY A 106 -1.26 -38.92 13.04
CA GLY A 106 -2.07 -39.43 11.93
C GLY A 106 -3.43 -38.74 11.87
N PRO A 107 -4.02 -38.55 10.68
CA PRO A 107 -5.33 -37.94 10.54
C PRO A 107 -6.43 -38.85 11.14
N PRO A 108 -7.47 -38.28 11.79
CA PRO A 108 -8.55 -39.07 12.35
C PRO A 108 -9.37 -39.78 11.26
N SER A 109 -9.80 -41.02 11.55
CA SER A 109 -10.52 -41.87 10.61
C SER A 109 -11.90 -41.28 10.24
N VAL A 110 -12.09 -40.93 8.97
CA VAL A 110 -13.39 -40.47 8.46
C VAL A 110 -14.31 -41.69 8.27
N LEU A 111 -15.29 -41.86 9.16
CA LEU A 111 -16.35 -42.86 8.96
C LEU A 111 -17.20 -42.48 7.75
N ARG A 112 -17.27 -43.39 6.77
CA ARG A 112 -18.30 -43.33 5.71
C ARG A 112 -19.64 -43.82 6.29
N PRO A 113 -20.77 -43.12 6.07
CA PRO A 113 -22.09 -43.69 6.33
C PRO A 113 -22.39 -44.83 5.34
N ALA A 114 -23.16 -45.82 5.78
CA ALA A 114 -23.59 -46.94 4.96
C ALA A 114 -24.83 -46.60 4.10
N PRO A 115 -24.96 -47.13 2.87
CA PRO A 115 -26.19 -47.04 2.09
C PRO A 115 -27.27 -48.00 2.61
N ALA A 116 -28.51 -47.53 2.66
CA ALA A 116 -29.70 -48.33 2.94
C ALA A 116 -30.18 -49.10 1.68
N PRO A 117 -30.99 -50.18 1.81
CA PRO A 117 -31.23 -51.11 0.71
C PRO A 117 -32.22 -50.60 -0.33
N LEU A 118 -32.09 -51.12 -1.56
CA LEU A 118 -33.08 -50.99 -2.63
C LEU A 118 -34.24 -51.96 -2.40
N LEU A 119 -35.47 -51.50 -2.67
CA LEU A 119 -36.66 -52.35 -2.72
C LEU A 119 -36.82 -53.04 -4.08
N GLU A 120 -37.59 -54.13 -4.07
CA GLU A 120 -37.81 -55.00 -5.23
C GLU A 120 -38.66 -54.35 -6.32
N THR A 121 -38.38 -54.71 -7.57
CA THR A 121 -39.46 -55.09 -8.51
C THR A 121 -39.04 -56.35 -9.27
N SER A 122 -39.96 -57.31 -9.40
CA SER A 122 -39.70 -58.64 -9.96
C SER A 122 -40.35 -58.81 -11.33
N MET A 123 -39.81 -59.70 -12.18
CA MET A 123 -40.51 -60.86 -12.78
C MET A 123 -39.85 -61.45 -14.05
N ARG A 124 -40.00 -62.77 -14.18
CA ARG A 124 -40.05 -63.60 -15.41
C ARG A 124 -38.79 -63.60 -16.29
N LEU A 125 -37.98 -64.65 -16.19
CA LEU A 125 -38.12 -65.90 -16.97
C LEU A 125 -38.19 -65.70 -18.50
N THR A 126 -37.04 -65.91 -19.15
CA THR A 126 -36.97 -66.65 -20.41
C THR A 126 -35.84 -67.68 -20.27
N ARG A 127 -36.12 -68.96 -20.56
CA ARG A 127 -35.11 -70.04 -20.46
C ARG A 127 -34.40 -70.19 -21.80
N PHE A 128 -33.07 -70.10 -21.81
CA PHE A 128 -32.26 -70.64 -22.90
C PHE A 128 -31.10 -71.46 -22.33
N LEU A 129 -31.16 -72.77 -22.56
CA LEU A 129 -30.11 -73.73 -22.25
C LEU A 129 -29.23 -73.89 -23.49
N ILE A 130 -28.02 -73.31 -23.45
CA ILE A 130 -26.91 -73.74 -24.32
C ILE A 130 -25.72 -73.97 -23.39
N ALA A 131 -25.39 -75.24 -23.16
CA ALA A 131 -24.22 -75.62 -22.40
C ALA A 131 -22.99 -75.58 -23.32
N LEU A 132 -22.02 -74.72 -23.01
CA LEU A 132 -20.67 -74.80 -23.59
C LEU A 132 -19.66 -74.78 -22.46
N THR A 133 -19.19 -75.97 -22.09
CA THR A 133 -18.21 -76.18 -21.02
C THR A 133 -16.82 -75.78 -21.48
N LEU A 134 -16.44 -74.51 -21.27
CA LEU A 134 -15.03 -74.12 -21.32
C LEU A 134 -14.35 -74.45 -19.98
N VAL A 135 -13.15 -75.01 -20.05
CA VAL A 135 -12.40 -75.49 -18.88
C VAL A 135 -11.96 -74.30 -18.02
N ALA A 136 -12.35 -74.32 -16.75
CA ALA A 136 -11.88 -73.36 -15.75
C ALA A 136 -10.44 -73.69 -15.34
N LEU A 137 -9.46 -73.04 -15.96
CA LEU A 137 -8.10 -72.96 -15.44
C LEU A 137 -8.06 -71.90 -14.32
N PRO A 138 -7.75 -72.26 -13.06
CA PRO A 138 -7.52 -71.29 -12.01
C PRO A 138 -6.15 -70.63 -12.25
N VAL A 139 -6.11 -69.63 -13.12
CA VAL A 139 -4.95 -68.77 -13.30
C VAL A 139 -4.84 -67.87 -12.06
N ALA A 140 -4.31 -68.45 -10.99
CA ALA A 140 -3.84 -67.76 -9.80
C ALA A 140 -2.53 -67.02 -10.14
N ALA A 141 -2.59 -66.14 -11.14
CA ALA A 141 -1.58 -65.14 -11.43
C ALA A 141 -1.63 -64.09 -10.32
N SER A 142 -1.15 -64.49 -9.15
CA SER A 142 -0.74 -63.60 -8.07
C SER A 142 0.39 -62.74 -8.60
N ALA A 143 0.03 -61.67 -9.31
CA ALA A 143 0.94 -60.64 -9.79
C ALA A 143 1.47 -59.86 -8.58
N GLN A 144 2.36 -60.51 -7.84
CA GLN A 144 3.17 -59.92 -6.80
C GLN A 144 4.12 -58.94 -7.47
N SER A 145 3.61 -57.72 -7.69
CA SER A 145 4.44 -56.58 -8.01
C SER A 145 5.39 -56.36 -6.83
N THR A 146 6.59 -56.92 -6.93
CA THR A 146 7.71 -56.55 -6.06
C THR A 146 7.77 -55.03 -6.07
N PRO A 147 7.68 -54.34 -4.91
CA PRO A 147 7.74 -52.89 -4.89
C PRO A 147 9.07 -52.49 -5.54
N PRO A 148 9.06 -51.62 -6.56
CA PRO A 148 10.26 -51.28 -7.30
C PRO A 148 11.34 -50.74 -6.37
N ASP A 149 12.59 -51.10 -6.64
CA ASP A 149 13.72 -50.74 -5.78
C ASP A 149 13.75 -49.22 -5.54
N ARG A 150 13.64 -48.87 -4.26
CA ARG A 150 13.54 -47.49 -3.81
C ARG A 150 14.82 -46.72 -4.11
N GLU A 151 16.00 -47.35 -4.00
CA GLU A 151 17.27 -46.68 -4.28
C GLU A 151 17.43 -46.42 -5.79
N ALA A 152 17.02 -47.38 -6.63
CA ALA A 152 16.91 -47.16 -8.07
C ALA A 152 15.95 -46.01 -8.43
N ILE A 153 14.77 -45.93 -7.80
CA ILE A 153 13.82 -44.82 -8.01
C ILE A 153 14.40 -43.47 -7.59
N GLU A 154 14.95 -43.37 -6.37
CA GLU A 154 15.52 -42.11 -5.87
C GLU A 154 16.70 -41.65 -6.75
N LYS A 155 17.51 -42.59 -7.26
CA LYS A 155 18.56 -42.31 -8.25
C LYS A 155 17.99 -41.83 -9.59
N ILE A 156 16.97 -42.48 -10.13
CA ILE A 156 16.33 -42.11 -11.41
C ILE A 156 15.68 -40.71 -11.31
N ILE A 157 14.95 -40.44 -10.22
CA ILE A 157 14.34 -39.11 -9.97
C ILE A 157 15.43 -38.03 -9.87
N LYS A 158 16.51 -38.29 -9.12
CA LYS A 158 17.63 -37.35 -9.00
C LYS A 158 18.30 -37.10 -10.34
N GLU A 159 18.57 -38.16 -11.12
CA GLU A 159 19.19 -38.03 -12.44
C GLU A 159 18.28 -37.31 -13.45
N TYR A 160 16.96 -37.55 -13.38
CA TYR A 160 15.97 -36.86 -14.21
C TYR A 160 15.88 -35.37 -13.87
N LEU A 161 15.75 -35.00 -12.58
CA LEU A 161 15.67 -33.60 -12.15
C LEU A 161 16.98 -32.83 -12.40
N MET A 162 18.14 -33.48 -12.31
CA MET A 162 19.43 -32.88 -12.66
C MET A 162 19.64 -32.72 -14.18
N LYS A 163 18.92 -33.49 -15.01
CA LYS A 163 18.94 -33.37 -16.48
C LYS A 163 17.85 -32.44 -17.03
N ASN A 164 16.78 -32.19 -16.26
CA ASN A 164 15.61 -31.40 -16.65
C ASN A 164 15.21 -30.43 -15.51
N PRO A 165 16.09 -29.49 -15.10
CA PRO A 165 15.80 -28.54 -14.01
C PRO A 165 14.57 -27.66 -14.28
N GLU A 166 14.18 -27.50 -15.55
CA GLU A 166 12.99 -26.78 -16.01
C GLU A 166 11.70 -27.33 -15.37
N VAL A 167 11.62 -28.64 -15.13
CA VAL A 167 10.46 -29.31 -14.52
C VAL A 167 10.16 -28.76 -13.12
N ILE A 168 11.19 -28.34 -12.38
CA ILE A 168 11.02 -27.69 -11.07
C ILE A 168 10.42 -26.29 -11.23
N ILE A 169 10.88 -25.54 -12.25
CA ILE A 169 10.38 -24.18 -12.52
C ILE A 169 8.92 -24.23 -13.00
N GLU A 170 8.57 -25.15 -13.91
CA GLU A 170 7.20 -25.34 -14.38
C GLU A 170 6.25 -25.76 -13.24
N ALA A 171 6.69 -26.69 -12.38
CA ALA A 171 5.93 -27.11 -11.20
C ALA A 171 5.70 -25.96 -10.20
N VAL A 172 6.69 -25.10 -9.98
CA VAL A 172 6.56 -23.89 -9.15
C VAL A 172 5.61 -22.88 -9.79
N GLN A 173 5.75 -22.57 -11.09
CA GLN A 173 4.89 -21.62 -11.79
C GLN A 173 3.42 -22.06 -11.82
N GLU A 174 3.14 -23.34 -12.06
CA GLU A 174 1.77 -23.88 -12.01
C GLU A 174 1.20 -23.89 -10.57
N LEU A 175 2.05 -24.10 -9.56
CA LEU A 175 1.64 -23.95 -8.15
C LEU A 175 1.32 -22.50 -7.79
N GLU A 176 2.18 -21.54 -8.16
CA GLU A 176 1.97 -20.10 -7.96
C GLU A 176 0.69 -19.62 -8.65
N LYS A 177 0.45 -20.06 -9.89
CA LYS A 177 -0.76 -19.79 -10.68
C LYS A 177 -2.03 -20.37 -10.03
N ARG A 178 -1.97 -21.59 -9.49
CA ARG A 178 -3.08 -22.18 -8.70
C ARG A 178 -3.34 -21.39 -7.42
N GLN A 179 -2.29 -20.99 -6.71
CA GLN A 179 -2.38 -20.16 -5.51
C GLN A 179 -2.87 -18.73 -5.80
N ALA A 180 -2.56 -18.15 -6.96
CA ALA A 180 -3.13 -16.89 -7.41
C ALA A 180 -4.63 -17.03 -7.70
N SER A 181 -5.03 -17.99 -8.53
CA SER A 181 -6.44 -18.25 -8.85
C SER A 181 -7.28 -18.55 -7.60
N ALA A 182 -6.76 -19.32 -6.64
CA ALA A 182 -7.44 -19.59 -5.37
C ALA A 182 -7.58 -18.33 -4.48
N ARG A 183 -6.57 -17.45 -4.46
CA ARG A 183 -6.64 -16.14 -3.77
C ARG A 183 -7.65 -15.21 -4.43
N ASP A 184 -7.66 -15.13 -5.77
CA ASP A 184 -8.61 -14.32 -6.53
C ASP A 184 -10.05 -14.78 -6.30
N GLN A 185 -10.30 -16.09 -6.28
CA GLN A 185 -11.61 -16.68 -5.98
C GLN A 185 -12.04 -16.41 -4.53
N ALA A 186 -11.14 -16.55 -3.55
CA ALA A 186 -11.43 -16.23 -2.16
C ALA A 186 -11.72 -14.74 -1.97
N ALA A 187 -10.94 -13.85 -2.61
CA ALA A 187 -11.17 -12.41 -2.59
C ALA A 187 -12.51 -12.04 -3.25
N GLN A 188 -12.87 -12.63 -4.39
CA GLN A 188 -14.17 -12.46 -5.03
C GLN A 188 -15.33 -12.87 -4.10
N GLN A 189 -15.19 -13.99 -3.38
CA GLN A 189 -16.19 -14.43 -2.40
C GLN A 189 -16.31 -13.45 -1.23
N THR A 190 -15.19 -12.99 -0.65
CA THR A 190 -15.23 -11.95 0.40
C THR A 190 -15.84 -10.64 -0.10
N ILE A 191 -15.53 -10.19 -1.33
CA ILE A 191 -16.11 -8.98 -1.92
C ILE A 191 -17.63 -9.14 -2.08
N ALA A 192 -18.11 -10.29 -2.54
CA ALA A 192 -19.54 -10.55 -2.68
C ALA A 192 -20.25 -10.56 -1.30
N GLN A 193 -19.67 -11.24 -0.31
CA GLN A 193 -20.23 -11.35 1.05
C GLN A 193 -20.23 -10.00 1.80
N ARG A 194 -19.14 -9.24 1.71
CA ARG A 194 -18.93 -7.97 2.44
C ARG A 194 -19.18 -6.71 1.59
N LYS A 195 -19.86 -6.85 0.44
CA LYS A 195 -20.07 -5.75 -0.54
C LYS A 195 -20.59 -4.47 0.12
N ALA A 196 -21.59 -4.61 0.99
CA ALA A 196 -22.22 -3.49 1.70
C ALA A 196 -21.24 -2.74 2.63
N GLU A 197 -20.33 -3.46 3.29
CA GLU A 197 -19.32 -2.87 4.17
C GLU A 197 -18.19 -2.19 3.38
N LEU A 198 -17.85 -2.74 2.22
CA LEU A 198 -16.85 -2.20 1.32
C LEU A 198 -17.31 -0.88 0.69
N VAL A 199 -18.54 -0.82 0.13
CA VAL A 199 -19.00 0.34 -0.66
C VAL A 199 -19.88 1.34 0.12
N SER A 200 -20.54 0.91 1.21
CA SER A 200 -21.65 1.65 1.84
C SER A 200 -21.67 1.63 3.38
N ASP A 201 -20.60 1.18 4.05
CA ASP A 201 -20.43 1.25 5.51
C ASP A 201 -20.59 2.70 6.03
N PRO A 202 -21.56 2.97 6.94
CA PRO A 202 -21.83 4.30 7.44
C PRO A 202 -20.60 5.03 7.99
N GLY A 203 -20.47 6.31 7.62
CA GLY A 203 -19.31 7.13 7.95
C GLY A 203 -18.11 6.97 7.01
N THR A 204 -18.08 5.95 6.13
CA THR A 204 -17.04 5.83 5.08
C THR A 204 -17.04 7.08 4.22
N PRO A 205 -15.94 7.87 4.17
CA PRO A 205 -15.90 9.07 3.35
C PRO A 205 -15.95 8.74 1.87
N VAL A 206 -16.64 9.57 1.11
CA VAL A 206 -16.86 9.39 -0.33
C VAL A 206 -16.21 10.52 -1.11
N GLY A 207 -15.53 10.18 -2.21
CA GLY A 207 -14.99 11.11 -3.19
C GLY A 207 -15.47 10.79 -4.61
N GLY A 208 -15.11 11.66 -5.56
CA GLY A 208 -15.66 11.61 -6.91
C GLY A 208 -17.16 11.93 -6.90
N ASN A 209 -17.94 11.13 -7.63
CA ASN A 209 -19.38 11.25 -7.69
C ASN A 209 -20.05 10.35 -6.62
N PRO A 210 -20.79 10.89 -5.63
CA PRO A 210 -21.50 10.08 -4.62
C PRO A 210 -22.52 9.09 -5.19
N ASP A 211 -23.06 9.38 -6.38
CA ASP A 211 -24.05 8.60 -7.12
C ASP A 211 -23.43 7.89 -8.34
N GLY A 212 -22.11 7.66 -8.31
CA GLY A 212 -21.35 7.04 -9.40
C GLY A 212 -21.71 5.58 -9.69
N ASP A 213 -21.66 5.19 -10.97
CA ASP A 213 -22.05 3.84 -11.44
C ASP A 213 -21.04 2.74 -11.07
N VAL A 214 -19.78 3.11 -10.82
CA VAL A 214 -18.76 2.21 -10.25
C VAL A 214 -18.17 2.84 -8.99
N THR A 215 -18.19 2.07 -7.89
CA THR A 215 -17.38 2.39 -6.70
C THR A 215 -16.01 1.72 -6.79
N ILE A 216 -14.97 2.54 -6.68
CA ILE A 216 -13.62 2.10 -6.31
C ILE A 216 -13.50 2.22 -4.79
N VAL A 217 -13.11 1.14 -4.11
CA VAL A 217 -12.77 1.19 -2.67
C VAL A 217 -11.25 1.32 -2.56
N GLU A 218 -10.75 2.39 -1.94
CA GLU A 218 -9.31 2.62 -1.77
C GLU A 218 -8.90 2.36 -0.32
N PHE A 219 -8.00 1.41 -0.09
CA PHE A 219 -7.33 1.15 1.18
C PHE A 219 -5.96 1.84 1.18
N PHE A 220 -5.73 2.78 2.10
CA PHE A 220 -4.54 3.64 2.10
C PHE A 220 -4.04 4.04 3.49
N ASP A 221 -2.78 4.47 3.55
CA ASP A 221 -2.14 5.06 4.73
C ASP A 221 -1.53 6.42 4.34
N TYR A 222 -1.78 7.47 5.13
CA TYR A 222 -1.26 8.82 4.83
C TYR A 222 0.27 8.95 4.91
N HIS A 223 0.96 8.01 5.56
CA HIS A 223 2.43 7.90 5.53
C HIS A 223 2.95 7.09 4.33
N CYS A 224 2.09 6.37 3.60
CA CYS A 224 2.54 5.48 2.53
C CYS A 224 3.01 6.26 1.29
N GLY A 225 4.31 6.15 1.00
CA GLY A 225 4.91 6.76 -0.19
C GLY A 225 4.33 6.30 -1.52
N TYR A 226 3.72 5.10 -1.59
CA TYR A 226 2.96 4.65 -2.76
C TYR A 226 1.55 5.25 -2.82
N CYS A 227 0.85 5.41 -1.68
CA CYS A 227 -0.46 6.10 -1.65
C CYS A 227 -0.31 7.56 -2.11
N LYS A 228 0.71 8.27 -1.62
CA LYS A 228 1.03 9.64 -2.06
C LYS A 228 1.37 9.75 -3.56
N ARG A 229 1.80 8.66 -4.22
CA ARG A 229 2.00 8.60 -5.68
C ARG A 229 0.74 8.20 -6.44
N ALA A 230 -0.11 7.35 -5.86
CA ALA A 230 -1.39 6.95 -6.45
C ALA A 230 -2.44 8.08 -6.38
N HIS A 231 -2.40 8.93 -5.35
CA HIS A 231 -3.35 10.03 -5.16
C HIS A 231 -3.57 10.93 -6.40
N PRO A 232 -2.55 11.50 -7.08
CA PRO A 232 -2.75 12.26 -8.31
C PRO A 232 -3.23 11.39 -9.49
N THR A 233 -2.88 10.09 -9.53
CA THR A 233 -3.42 9.14 -10.53
C THR A 233 -4.93 8.96 -10.32
N MET A 234 -5.38 8.78 -9.08
CA MET A 234 -6.80 8.65 -8.72
C MET A 234 -7.58 9.94 -8.99
N GLN A 235 -7.02 11.11 -8.67
CA GLN A 235 -7.60 12.40 -9.06
C GLN A 235 -7.76 12.52 -10.59
N SER A 236 -6.76 12.06 -11.37
CA SER A 236 -6.81 12.07 -12.84
C SER A 236 -7.89 11.12 -13.38
N VAL A 237 -7.98 9.90 -12.83
CA VAL A 237 -9.00 8.90 -13.20
C VAL A 237 -10.42 9.43 -12.95
N VAL A 238 -10.71 9.97 -11.76
CA VAL A 238 -12.02 10.55 -11.42
C VAL A 238 -12.34 11.77 -12.27
N LYS A 239 -11.34 12.60 -12.60
CA LYS A 239 -11.53 13.75 -13.49
C LYS A 239 -11.81 13.34 -14.94
N GLY A 240 -11.27 12.20 -15.39
CA GLY A 240 -11.54 11.62 -16.70
C GLY A 240 -12.89 10.91 -16.80
N ASP A 241 -13.46 10.46 -15.68
CA ASP A 241 -14.72 9.72 -15.61
C ASP A 241 -15.58 10.17 -14.42
N PRO A 242 -16.50 11.14 -14.63
CA PRO A 242 -17.33 11.72 -13.58
C PRO A 242 -18.46 10.79 -13.10
N LYS A 243 -18.46 9.51 -13.52
CA LYS A 243 -19.32 8.47 -12.95
C LYS A 243 -18.59 7.58 -11.93
N ILE A 244 -17.29 7.82 -11.68
CA ILE A 244 -16.56 7.09 -10.64
C ILE A 244 -16.88 7.66 -9.26
N ARG A 245 -17.25 6.76 -8.35
CA ARG A 245 -17.34 6.96 -6.91
C ARG A 245 -16.10 6.38 -6.25
N ILE A 246 -15.52 7.05 -5.25
CA ILE A 246 -14.48 6.47 -4.39
C ILE A 246 -15.00 6.33 -2.97
N ALA A 247 -14.83 5.15 -2.36
CA ALA A 247 -15.06 4.88 -0.95
C ALA A 247 -13.71 4.74 -0.22
N TYR A 248 -13.43 5.61 0.73
CA TYR A 248 -12.11 5.70 1.38
C TYR A 248 -12.02 4.85 2.65
N LYS A 249 -11.19 3.80 2.63
CA LYS A 249 -10.91 2.92 3.77
C LYS A 249 -9.55 3.25 4.38
N GLN A 250 -9.57 3.75 5.61
CA GLN A 250 -8.37 4.10 6.36
C GLN A 250 -7.65 2.82 6.79
N MET A 251 -6.44 2.59 6.29
CA MET A 251 -5.58 1.45 6.62
C MET A 251 -4.27 1.93 7.28
N PRO A 252 -4.32 2.55 8.49
CA PRO A 252 -3.15 3.09 9.17
C PRO A 252 -2.30 1.97 9.80
N ILE A 253 -1.33 1.48 9.05
CA ILE A 253 -0.49 0.32 9.39
C ILE A 253 1.02 0.64 9.49
N LEU A 254 1.47 1.77 8.94
CA LEU A 254 2.91 2.03 8.78
C LEU A 254 3.56 2.69 10.00
N THR A 255 2.86 3.55 10.72
CA THR A 255 3.38 4.26 11.90
C THR A 255 2.30 4.45 12.97
N PRO A 256 2.65 4.72 14.24
CA PRO A 256 1.69 5.15 15.24
C PRO A 256 0.95 6.44 14.84
N ASN A 257 1.63 7.36 14.15
CA ASN A 257 1.06 8.60 13.64
C ASN A 257 0.11 8.38 12.45
N SER A 258 0.16 7.25 11.76
CA SER A 258 -0.79 6.91 10.70
C SER A 258 -2.22 6.88 11.24
N ARG A 259 -2.43 6.34 12.45
CA ARG A 259 -3.74 6.37 13.13
C ARG A 259 -4.16 7.80 13.50
N VAL A 260 -3.20 8.67 13.84
CA VAL A 260 -3.47 10.09 14.14
C VAL A 260 -3.91 10.85 12.87
N ALA A 261 -3.25 10.62 11.73
CA ALA A 261 -3.65 11.19 10.44
C ALA A 261 -5.03 10.65 9.98
N ALA A 262 -5.27 9.35 10.10
CA ALA A 262 -6.56 8.72 9.80
C ALA A 262 -7.71 9.30 10.64
N ALA A 263 -7.52 9.39 11.96
CA ALA A 263 -8.49 10.01 12.86
C ALA A 263 -8.72 11.50 12.55
N GLY A 264 -7.67 12.24 12.19
CA GLY A 264 -7.76 13.64 11.78
C GLY A 264 -8.59 13.83 10.50
N ALA A 265 -8.44 12.95 9.51
CA ALA A 265 -9.25 12.98 8.30
C ALA A 265 -10.72 12.63 8.58
N LEU A 266 -10.99 11.57 9.35
CA LEU A 266 -12.37 11.18 9.72
C LEU A 266 -13.05 12.25 10.59
N ALA A 267 -12.32 12.91 11.49
CA ALA A 267 -12.83 14.05 12.26
C ALA A 267 -13.15 15.25 11.35
N ALA A 268 -12.39 15.50 10.28
CA ALA A 268 -12.69 16.55 9.31
C ALA A 268 -13.98 16.26 8.50
N ALA A 269 -14.37 14.99 8.33
CA ALA A 269 -15.65 14.62 7.72
C ALA A 269 -16.85 15.16 8.53
N ARG A 270 -16.76 15.17 9.87
CA ARG A 270 -17.76 15.77 10.78
C ARG A 270 -17.87 17.30 10.68
N GLN A 271 -17.02 17.92 9.87
CA GLN A 271 -17.03 19.36 9.55
C GLN A 271 -17.23 19.61 8.03
N GLY A 272 -17.57 18.58 7.26
CA GLY A 272 -17.81 18.66 5.81
C GLY A 272 -16.55 18.80 4.95
N LYS A 273 -15.34 18.68 5.52
CA LYS A 273 -14.06 18.94 4.82
C LYS A 273 -13.14 17.74 4.74
N TYR A 274 -13.72 16.55 4.51
CA TYR A 274 -12.92 15.33 4.41
C TYR A 274 -11.93 15.41 3.24
N MET A 275 -12.37 15.85 2.06
CA MET A 275 -11.53 15.83 0.86
C MET A 275 -10.37 16.81 0.94
N GLU A 276 -10.58 18.01 1.46
CA GLU A 276 -9.53 18.99 1.67
C GLU A 276 -8.49 18.48 2.68
N MET A 277 -8.93 17.80 3.75
CA MET A 277 -8.04 17.19 4.74
C MET A 277 -7.29 16.00 4.16
N HIS A 278 -7.97 15.11 3.43
CA HIS A 278 -7.37 13.95 2.77
C HIS A 278 -6.31 14.37 1.74
N ASN A 279 -6.62 15.32 0.86
CA ASN A 279 -5.67 15.85 -0.14
C ASN A 279 -4.45 16.47 0.56
N ALA A 280 -4.66 17.34 1.55
CA ALA A 280 -3.56 18.01 2.25
C ALA A 280 -2.68 17.03 3.05
N LEU A 281 -3.26 15.97 3.64
CA LEU A 281 -2.50 14.90 4.30
C LEU A 281 -1.74 14.01 3.29
N MET A 282 -2.30 13.77 2.10
CA MET A 282 -1.62 13.05 1.02
C MET A 282 -0.44 13.85 0.46
N GLU A 283 -0.62 15.14 0.17
CA GLU A 283 0.43 16.02 -0.35
C GLU A 283 1.54 16.31 0.67
N ALA A 284 1.20 16.35 1.97
CA ALA A 284 2.14 16.63 3.05
C ALA A 284 3.35 15.69 3.07
N ARG A 285 4.51 16.26 3.41
CA ARG A 285 5.81 15.58 3.53
C ARG A 285 6.28 15.58 4.99
N GLY A 286 7.07 14.57 5.34
CA GLY A 286 7.53 14.35 6.71
C GLY A 286 6.46 13.69 7.59
N GLU A 287 6.69 13.73 8.89
CA GLU A 287 5.90 13.00 9.88
C GLU A 287 4.56 13.69 10.19
N LEU A 288 3.45 12.94 10.14
CA LEU A 288 2.10 13.46 10.44
C LEU A 288 1.76 13.33 11.93
N THR A 289 2.57 13.95 12.78
CA THR A 289 2.30 14.05 14.23
C THR A 289 0.98 14.78 14.51
N LYS A 290 0.41 14.62 15.71
CA LYS A 290 -0.85 15.32 16.08
C LYS A 290 -0.77 16.82 15.79
N ASP A 291 0.28 17.50 16.23
CA ASP A 291 0.46 18.94 16.00
C ASP A 291 0.53 19.28 14.51
N ARG A 292 1.15 18.42 13.69
CA ARG A 292 1.21 18.62 12.24
C ARG A 292 -0.17 18.43 11.58
N VAL A 293 -0.95 17.46 12.05
CA VAL A 293 -2.34 17.26 11.64
C VAL A 293 -3.20 18.49 12.03
N MET A 294 -3.03 19.04 13.24
CA MET A 294 -3.73 20.26 13.66
C MET A 294 -3.34 21.48 12.81
N GLN A 295 -2.05 21.64 12.47
CA GLN A 295 -1.58 22.72 11.58
C GLN A 295 -2.19 22.63 10.18
N ILE A 296 -2.25 21.43 9.60
CA ILE A 296 -2.86 21.19 8.29
C ILE A 296 -4.35 21.53 8.35
N ALA A 297 -5.05 21.08 9.39
CA ALA A 297 -6.46 21.37 9.61
C ALA A 297 -6.75 22.88 9.74
N ALA A 298 -5.95 23.61 10.51
CA ALA A 298 -6.04 25.06 10.63
C ALA A 298 -5.84 25.76 9.27
N GLY A 299 -4.89 25.27 8.45
CA GLY A 299 -4.64 25.78 7.10
C GLY A 299 -5.85 25.69 6.17
N ILE A 300 -6.62 24.59 6.25
CA ILE A 300 -7.89 24.42 5.51
C ILE A 300 -9.12 24.97 6.24
N LYS A 301 -8.91 25.75 7.33
CA LYS A 301 -9.95 26.42 8.12
C LYS A 301 -10.96 25.45 8.73
N LEU A 302 -10.49 24.35 9.32
CA LEU A 302 -11.28 23.52 10.25
C LEU A 302 -11.30 24.16 11.65
N ASP A 303 -12.33 23.88 12.42
CA ASP A 303 -12.33 24.07 13.87
C ASP A 303 -11.41 23.02 14.50
N THR A 304 -10.24 23.44 14.98
CA THR A 304 -9.22 22.55 15.54
C THR A 304 -9.61 21.98 16.90
N ASP A 305 -10.45 22.66 17.67
CA ASP A 305 -10.81 22.23 19.02
C ASP A 305 -11.91 21.16 18.93
N LYS A 306 -12.89 21.38 18.04
CA LYS A 306 -13.82 20.33 17.62
C LYS A 306 -13.07 19.15 17.00
N LEU A 307 -12.10 19.38 16.11
CA LEU A 307 -11.33 18.30 15.47
C LEU A 307 -10.57 17.47 16.51
N ALA A 308 -9.85 18.11 17.43
CA ALA A 308 -9.07 17.42 18.46
C ALA A 308 -9.94 16.58 19.41
N LYS A 309 -11.19 16.99 19.64
CA LYS A 309 -12.21 16.22 20.37
C LYS A 309 -12.75 15.06 19.52
N ASP A 310 -13.14 15.34 18.27
CA ASP A 310 -13.71 14.35 17.35
C ASP A 310 -12.71 13.22 17.05
N MET A 311 -11.41 13.51 16.91
CA MET A 311 -10.33 12.53 16.70
C MET A 311 -10.24 11.43 17.77
N ALA A 312 -10.80 11.66 18.97
CA ALA A 312 -10.82 10.70 20.07
C ALA A 312 -12.16 9.96 20.20
N ALA A 313 -13.10 10.15 19.28
CA ALA A 313 -14.43 9.54 19.36
C ALA A 313 -14.38 8.02 19.10
N PRO A 314 -15.06 7.18 19.91
CA PRO A 314 -14.98 5.72 19.79
C PRO A 314 -15.41 5.17 18.42
N ASP A 315 -16.37 5.80 17.75
CA ASP A 315 -16.87 5.39 16.45
C ASP A 315 -15.85 5.63 15.31
N ILE A 316 -14.99 6.65 15.42
CA ILE A 316 -13.86 6.86 14.49
C ILE A 316 -12.81 5.76 14.67
N VAL A 317 -12.53 5.35 15.91
CA VAL A 317 -11.63 4.21 16.19
C VAL A 317 -12.22 2.92 15.61
N GLN A 318 -13.50 2.65 15.88
CA GLN A 318 -14.21 1.50 15.32
C GLN A 318 -14.26 1.51 13.79
N GLN A 319 -14.36 2.67 13.13
CA GLN A 319 -14.37 2.78 11.67
C GLN A 319 -12.99 2.46 11.06
N ILE A 320 -11.90 2.89 11.72
CA ILE A 320 -10.55 2.48 11.35
C ILE A 320 -10.38 0.97 11.51
N ASP A 321 -10.84 0.41 12.64
CA ASP A 321 -10.67 -1.02 12.92
C ASP A 321 -11.54 -1.91 12.00
N ARG A 322 -12.77 -1.49 11.64
CA ARG A 322 -13.56 -2.12 10.54
C ARG A 322 -12.83 -2.09 9.21
N SER A 323 -12.16 -0.98 8.88
CA SER A 323 -11.39 -0.85 7.64
C SER A 323 -10.18 -1.81 7.61
N LEU A 324 -9.49 -1.98 8.74
CA LEU A 324 -8.41 -2.95 8.89
C LEU A 324 -8.90 -4.41 8.86
N GLU A 325 -10.07 -4.68 9.42
CA GLU A 325 -10.69 -6.01 9.36
C GLU A 325 -11.12 -6.39 7.93
N LEU A 326 -11.69 -5.45 7.17
CA LEU A 326 -12.00 -5.62 5.75
C LEU A 326 -10.75 -5.89 4.92
N ALA A 327 -9.67 -5.14 5.15
CA ALA A 327 -8.38 -5.38 4.48
C ALA A 327 -7.86 -6.81 4.76
N LYS A 328 -7.86 -7.21 6.04
CA LYS A 328 -7.47 -8.58 6.46
C LYS A 328 -8.34 -9.66 5.81
N ALA A 329 -9.65 -9.47 5.74
CA ALA A 329 -10.58 -10.44 5.12
C ALA A 329 -10.39 -10.58 3.60
N LEU A 330 -9.89 -9.52 2.94
CA LEU A 330 -9.54 -9.52 1.51
C LEU A 330 -8.10 -9.99 1.24
N GLY A 331 -7.31 -10.32 2.26
CA GLY A 331 -5.90 -10.65 2.11
C GLY A 331 -5.01 -9.46 1.72
N ILE A 332 -5.45 -8.23 1.97
CA ILE A 332 -4.69 -6.99 1.70
C ILE A 332 -3.70 -6.77 2.86
N ASP A 333 -2.42 -6.89 2.55
CA ASP A 333 -1.28 -6.78 3.49
C ASP A 333 -0.52 -5.45 3.40
N GLY A 334 -0.72 -4.68 2.33
CA GLY A 334 -0.05 -3.40 2.07
C GLY A 334 -0.94 -2.32 1.47
N THR A 335 -0.40 -1.11 1.34
CA THR A 335 -1.12 0.06 0.80
C THR A 335 -0.34 0.76 -0.34
N PRO A 336 -1.01 1.38 -1.33
CA PRO A 336 -2.46 1.36 -1.53
C PRO A 336 -2.92 0.00 -2.04
N ALA A 337 -4.21 -0.28 -1.88
CA ALA A 337 -4.89 -1.37 -2.57
C ALA A 337 -6.31 -0.94 -2.95
N PHE A 338 -6.79 -1.39 -4.10
CA PHE A 338 -8.09 -0.99 -4.65
C PHE A 338 -9.01 -2.19 -4.78
N VAL A 339 -10.31 -2.02 -4.50
CA VAL A 339 -11.35 -2.98 -4.89
C VAL A 339 -12.23 -2.33 -5.95
N ILE A 340 -12.34 -2.97 -7.11
CA ILE A 340 -13.10 -2.48 -8.27
C ILE A 340 -13.89 -3.65 -8.87
N GLY A 341 -15.22 -3.53 -8.90
CA GLY A 341 -16.11 -4.62 -9.27
C GLY A 341 -15.93 -5.81 -8.30
N ASN A 342 -15.39 -6.92 -8.81
CA ASN A 342 -15.07 -8.13 -8.05
C ASN A 342 -13.56 -8.38 -7.88
N LYS A 343 -12.68 -7.43 -8.23
CA LYS A 343 -11.21 -7.61 -8.20
C LYS A 343 -10.56 -6.77 -7.10
N VAL A 344 -9.58 -7.36 -6.42
CA VAL A 344 -8.58 -6.64 -5.61
C VAL A 344 -7.38 -6.32 -6.52
N ILE A 345 -6.90 -5.07 -6.46
CA ILE A 345 -5.71 -4.60 -7.19
C ILE A 345 -4.71 -4.08 -6.13
N PRO A 346 -3.69 -4.88 -5.78
CA PRO A 346 -2.71 -4.48 -4.78
C PRO A 346 -1.64 -3.54 -5.37
N GLY A 347 -1.19 -2.58 -4.56
CA GLY A 347 -0.13 -1.64 -4.92
C GLY A 347 -0.62 -0.43 -5.73
N ALA A 348 0.30 0.52 -5.95
CA ALA A 348 0.02 1.68 -6.81
C ALA A 348 0.22 1.30 -8.29
N VAL A 349 -0.88 1.27 -9.03
CA VAL A 349 -0.91 1.02 -10.47
C VAL A 349 -1.12 2.32 -11.26
N ASP A 350 -0.98 2.26 -12.58
CA ASP A 350 -1.24 3.36 -13.50
C ASP A 350 -2.74 3.61 -13.74
N ALA A 351 -3.05 4.76 -14.35
CA ALA A 351 -4.43 5.17 -14.65
C ALA A 351 -5.17 4.21 -15.59
N SER A 352 -4.48 3.66 -16.60
CA SER A 352 -5.06 2.72 -17.57
C SER A 352 -5.46 1.39 -16.91
N THR A 353 -4.68 0.90 -15.95
CA THR A 353 -5.03 -0.30 -15.16
C THR A 353 -6.30 -0.08 -14.34
N ILE A 354 -6.44 1.07 -13.66
CA ILE A 354 -7.67 1.42 -12.94
C ILE A 354 -8.85 1.59 -13.92
N GLN A 355 -8.65 2.29 -15.03
CA GLN A 355 -9.69 2.52 -16.05
C GLN A 355 -10.17 1.21 -16.69
N ALA A 356 -9.26 0.26 -16.96
CA ALA A 356 -9.62 -1.07 -17.46
C ALA A 356 -10.44 -1.86 -16.44
N ALA A 357 -10.11 -1.78 -15.15
CA ALA A 357 -10.89 -2.42 -14.09
C ALA A 357 -12.28 -1.79 -13.92
N VAL A 358 -12.39 -0.45 -14.00
CA VAL A 358 -13.69 0.27 -14.01
C VAL A 358 -14.52 -0.09 -15.24
N ALA A 359 -13.91 -0.13 -16.42
CA ALA A 359 -14.59 -0.51 -17.66
C ALA A 359 -15.06 -1.98 -17.65
N GLU A 360 -14.35 -2.87 -16.97
CA GLU A 360 -14.78 -4.25 -16.75
C GLU A 360 -15.94 -4.32 -15.74
N ALA A 361 -15.85 -3.57 -14.64
CA ALA A 361 -16.88 -3.48 -13.60
C ALA A 361 -18.20 -2.80 -14.03
N ARG A 362 -18.32 -2.38 -15.30
CA ARG A 362 -19.56 -1.91 -15.94
C ARG A 362 -20.21 -2.93 -16.88
N LYS A 363 -19.58 -4.09 -17.13
CA LYS A 363 -20.06 -5.12 -18.07
C LYS A 363 -20.83 -6.26 -17.39
N GLY A 364 -20.70 -6.40 -16.07
CA GLY A 364 -21.40 -7.36 -15.22
C GLY A 364 -21.85 -6.72 -13.91
#